data_AF-A0A5R8XXJ0-F1
#
_entry.id   AF-A0A5R8XXJ0-F1
#
_cell.length_a   1.000
_cell.length_b   1.000
_cell.length_c   1.000
_cell.angle_alpha   90.00
_cell.angle_beta   90.00
_cell.angle_gamma   90.00
#
_symmetry.space_group_name_H-M   'P 1'
#
loop_
_entity.id
_entity.type
_entity.pdbx_description
1 polymer ?
#
loop_
_entity_poly.entity_id
_entity_poly.type
_entity_poly.pdbx_seq_one_letter_code
_entity_poly.pdbx_strand_id
1 'polypeptide(L)'
;MKKVATDFGLEKAKTQQKSVVLAYLLWWFLGWLGIHRLYAGMSKWWLYPVLGLVGAITVFILVGYVILLGLFIWWIIDAVNLHKVIQLQNLEVIENYEKSTQNQMS
;
A
#
# COMPACT_ATOMS: atom_id res chain seq x y z
N MET A 1 -29.68 22.71 2.91
CA MET A 1 -28.74 22.30 3.97
C MET A 1 -28.24 20.86 3.81
N LYS A 2 -29.11 19.85 3.59
CA LYS A 2 -28.72 18.43 3.42
C LYS A 2 -27.67 18.18 2.31
N LYS A 3 -27.88 18.74 1.11
CA LYS A 3 -26.96 18.62 -0.03
C LYS A 3 -25.54 19.11 0.27
N VAL A 4 -25.42 20.25 0.96
CA VAL A 4 -24.13 20.86 1.31
C VAL A 4 -23.34 19.97 2.27
N ALA A 5 -24.01 19.34 3.24
CA ALA A 5 -23.36 18.42 4.18
C ALA A 5 -22.86 17.13 3.48
N THR A 6 -23.62 16.62 2.50
CA THR A 6 -23.22 15.47 1.69
C THR A 6 -22.05 15.82 0.76
N ASP A 7 -22.13 16.94 0.06
CA ASP A 7 -21.05 17.39 -0.83
C ASP A 7 -19.74 17.60 -0.05
N PHE A 8 -19.82 18.17 1.15
CA PHE A 8 -18.67 18.33 2.05
C PHE A 8 -18.09 17.00 2.53
N GLY A 9 -18.95 16.02 2.86
CA GLY A 9 -18.51 14.71 3.30
C GLY A 9 -17.84 13.88 2.20
N LEU A 10 -18.33 13.97 0.97
CA LEU A 10 -17.70 13.35 -0.20
C LEU A 10 -16.32 13.93 -0.47
N GLU A 11 -16.17 15.26 -0.41
CA GLU A 11 -14.88 15.91 -0.57
C GLU A 11 -13.90 15.48 0.53
N LYS A 12 -14.36 15.39 1.80
CA LYS A 12 -13.54 14.83 2.87
C LYS A 12 -13.10 13.39 2.57
N ALA A 13 -13.98 12.52 2.09
CA ALA A 13 -13.64 11.13 1.74
C ALA A 13 -12.60 11.07 0.60
N LYS A 14 -12.71 11.92 -0.42
CA LYS A 14 -11.72 12.02 -1.50
C LYS A 14 -10.34 12.45 -0.98
N THR A 15 -10.27 13.38 -0.03
CA THR A 15 -8.98 13.80 0.55
C THR A 15 -8.27 12.71 1.36
N GLN A 16 -8.97 11.64 1.75
CA GLN A 16 -8.38 10.49 2.45
C GLN A 16 -7.78 9.44 1.49
N GLN A 17 -7.93 9.62 0.19
CA GLN A 17 -7.40 8.70 -0.81
C GLN A 17 -5.87 8.72 -0.85
N LYS A 18 -5.28 7.54 -1.02
CA LYS A 18 -3.83 7.37 -1.16
C LYS A 18 -3.41 7.62 -2.60
N SER A 19 -2.22 8.20 -2.77
CA SER A 19 -1.62 8.47 -4.07
C SER A 19 -0.86 7.26 -4.60
N VAL A 20 -1.28 6.76 -5.76
CA VAL A 20 -0.58 5.68 -6.48
C VAL A 20 0.82 6.12 -6.88
N VAL A 21 0.99 7.37 -7.33
CA VAL A 21 2.30 7.91 -7.75
C VAL A 21 3.27 7.90 -6.58
N LEU A 22 2.84 8.38 -5.40
CA LEU A 22 3.68 8.39 -4.21
C LEU A 22 4.07 6.97 -3.80
N ALA A 23 3.16 6.01 -3.93
CA ALA A 23 3.46 4.61 -3.64
C ALA A 23 4.53 4.03 -4.56
N TYR A 24 4.50 4.35 -5.86
CA TYR A 24 5.56 3.93 -6.80
C TYR A 24 6.89 4.62 -6.52
N LEU A 25 6.89 5.89 -6.11
CA LEU A 25 8.11 6.57 -5.66
C LEU A 25 8.71 5.87 -4.44
N LEU A 26 7.88 5.52 -3.46
CA LEU A 26 8.32 4.75 -2.29
C LEU A 26 8.80 3.35 -2.65
N TRP A 27 8.16 2.69 -3.62
CA TRP A 27 8.57 1.37 -4.10
C TRP A 27 9.94 1.40 -4.79
N TRP A 28 10.23 2.45 -5.55
CA TRP A 28 11.51 2.58 -6.25
C TRP A 28 12.64 2.97 -5.31
N PHE A 29 12.46 4.02 -4.49
CA PHE A 29 13.53 4.56 -3.65
C PHE A 29 13.66 3.89 -2.29
N LEU A 30 12.57 3.32 -1.75
CA LEU A 30 12.52 2.75 -0.40
C LEU A 30 11.98 1.31 -0.43
N GLY A 31 11.95 0.67 -1.61
CA GLY A 31 11.36 -0.66 -1.81
C GLY A 31 12.07 -1.76 -1.02
N TRP A 32 13.39 -1.69 -0.89
CA TRP A 32 14.19 -2.63 -0.11
C TRP A 32 13.94 -2.54 1.40
N LEU A 33 13.38 -1.43 1.90
CA LEU A 33 12.94 -1.28 3.29
C LEU A 33 11.48 -1.71 3.51
N GLY A 34 10.73 -2.02 2.44
CA GLY A 34 9.31 -2.39 2.51
C GLY A 34 8.37 -1.23 2.81
N ILE A 35 8.83 0.02 2.68
CA ILE A 35 8.06 1.22 3.07
C ILE A 35 6.86 1.44 2.13
N HIS A 36 6.95 1.01 0.86
CA HIS A 36 5.80 1.00 -0.05
C HIS A 36 4.62 0.18 0.49
N ARG A 37 4.91 -0.92 1.19
CA ARG A 37 3.88 -1.76 1.84
C ARG A 37 3.31 -1.11 3.09
N LEU A 38 4.15 -0.42 3.86
CA LEU A 38 3.70 0.37 5.01
C LEU A 38 2.77 1.50 4.57
N TYR A 39 3.12 2.24 3.51
CA TYR A 39 2.28 3.30 2.95
C TYR A 39 0.92 2.78 2.46
N ALA A 40 0.93 1.65 1.75
CA ALA A 40 -0.27 0.98 1.27
C ALA A 40 -1.05 0.23 2.36
N GLY A 41 -0.65 0.32 3.64
CA GLY A 41 -1.34 -0.36 4.75
C GLY A 41 -1.28 -1.90 4.66
N MET A 42 -0.35 -2.45 3.89
CA MET A 42 -0.18 -3.89 3.71
C MET A 42 0.61 -4.50 4.88
N SER A 43 0.10 -5.60 5.45
CA SER A 43 0.81 -6.38 6.48
C SER A 43 2.07 -7.04 5.91
N LYS A 44 3.07 -7.33 6.74
CA LYS A 44 4.39 -7.95 6.40
C LYS A 44 5.45 -7.02 5.79
N TRP A 45 5.32 -5.70 5.95
CA TRP A 45 6.34 -4.75 5.48
C TRP A 45 7.73 -5.02 6.10
N TRP A 46 7.75 -5.45 7.36
CA TRP A 46 8.97 -5.76 8.13
C TRP A 46 9.78 -6.94 7.57
N LEU A 47 9.19 -7.77 6.71
CA LEU A 47 9.93 -8.87 6.08
C LEU A 47 11.00 -8.38 5.12
N TYR A 48 10.83 -7.21 4.50
CA TYR A 48 11.83 -6.64 3.59
C TYR A 48 13.18 -6.40 4.26
N PRO A 49 13.27 -5.60 5.34
CA PRO A 49 14.54 -5.38 6.02
C PRO A 49 15.09 -6.65 6.68
N VAL A 50 14.23 -7.53 7.19
CA VAL A 50 14.66 -8.79 7.82
C VAL A 50 15.27 -9.75 6.79
N LEU A 51 14.57 -10.03 5.69
CA LEU A 51 15.06 -10.91 4.64
C LEU A 51 16.23 -10.29 3.88
N GLY A 52 16.23 -8.96 3.71
CA GLY A 52 17.36 -8.23 3.14
C GLY A 52 18.63 -8.38 4.00
N LEU A 53 18.52 -8.20 5.32
CA LEU A 53 19.64 -8.35 6.24
C LEU A 53 20.11 -9.80 6.36
N VAL A 54 19.19 -10.75 6.54
CA VAL A 54 19.51 -12.18 6.61
C VAL A 54 20.12 -12.66 5.30
N GLY A 55 19.54 -12.24 4.17
CA GLY A 55 20.06 -12.51 2.83
C GLY A 55 21.48 -11.98 2.68
N ALA A 56 21.72 -10.72 3.05
CA ALA A 56 23.04 -10.09 2.97
C ALA A 56 24.11 -10.81 3.83
N ILE A 57 23.78 -11.20 5.07
CA ILE A 57 24.70 -11.90 5.96
C ILE A 57 25.04 -13.30 5.42
N THR A 58 24.06 -13.99 4.82
CA THR A 58 24.22 -15.37 4.34
C THR A 58 24.74 -15.48 2.91
N VAL A 59 25.10 -14.37 2.25
CA VAL A 59 25.67 -14.37 0.88
C VAL A 59 26.95 -15.21 0.81
N PHE A 60 27.80 -15.16 1.84
CA PHE A 60 29.09 -15.86 1.87
C PHE A 60 28.96 -17.40 1.79
N ILE A 61 27.80 -17.95 2.15
CA ILE A 61 27.51 -19.39 2.11
C ILE A 61 26.54 -19.77 0.98
N LEU A 62 26.42 -18.91 -0.04
CA LEU A 62 25.53 -19.03 -1.21
C LEU A 62 24.01 -18.97 -0.93
N VAL A 63 23.56 -19.29 0.29
CA VAL A 63 22.14 -19.23 0.71
C VAL A 63 21.54 -17.83 0.52
N GLY A 64 22.34 -16.79 0.81
CA GLY A 64 21.89 -15.40 0.69
C GLY A 64 21.40 -15.02 -0.69
N TYR A 65 22.00 -15.56 -1.76
CA TYR A 65 21.57 -15.27 -3.14
C TYR A 65 20.14 -15.74 -3.41
N VAL A 66 19.75 -16.90 -2.87
CA VAL A 66 18.39 -17.44 -3.04
C VAL A 66 17.38 -16.56 -2.31
N ILE A 67 17.71 -16.10 -1.09
CA ILE A 67 16.86 -15.21 -0.30
C ILE A 67 16.69 -13.86 -1.01
N LEU A 68 17.80 -13.25 -1.46
CA LEU A 68 17.78 -11.96 -2.15
C LEU A 68 17.07 -12.05 -3.51
N LEU A 69 17.21 -13.16 -4.24
CA LEU A 69 16.48 -13.38 -5.49
C LEU A 69 14.97 -13.49 -5.22
N GLY A 70 14.57 -14.23 -4.19
CA GLY A 70 13.17 -14.30 -3.75
C GLY A 70 12.62 -12.93 -3.37
N LEU A 71 13.40 -12.13 -2.63
CA LEU A 71 13.04 -10.76 -2.27
C LEU A 71 12.89 -9.87 -3.52
N PHE A 72 13.77 -10.02 -4.51
CA PHE A 72 13.71 -9.28 -5.76
C PHE A 72 12.46 -9.64 -6.59
N ILE A 73 12.13 -10.93 -6.70
CA ILE A 73 10.89 -11.38 -7.35
C ILE A 73 9.67 -10.81 -6.62
N TRP A 74 9.66 -10.85 -5.29
CA TRP A 74 8.57 -10.28 -4.50
C TRP A 74 8.45 -8.76 -4.72
N TRP A 75 9.56 -8.04 -4.80
CA TRP A 75 9.58 -6.62 -5.12
C TRP A 75 8.95 -6.30 -6.49
N ILE A 76 9.17 -7.14 -7.52
CA ILE A 76 8.50 -7.01 -8.83
C ILE A 76 7.00 -7.29 -8.72
N ILE A 77 6.60 -8.34 -8.01
CA ILE A 77 5.19 -8.69 -7.80
C ILE A 77 4.45 -7.54 -7.10
N ASP A 78 5.07 -6.92 -6.11
CA ASP A 78 4.51 -5.76 -5.42
C ASP A 78 4.28 -4.59 -6.38
N ALA A 79 5.12 -4.39 -7.40
CA ALA A 79 4.93 -3.32 -8.40
C ALA A 79 3.57 -3.41 -9.10
N VAL A 80 3.08 -4.63 -9.38
CA VAL A 80 1.78 -4.88 -10.00
C VAL A 80 0.65 -4.81 -8.97
N ASN A 81 0.87 -5.36 -7.77
CA ASN A 81 -0.15 -5.43 -6.73
C ASN A 81 -0.43 -4.08 -6.07
N LEU A 82 0.58 -3.21 -5.97
CA LEU A 82 0.50 -1.91 -5.30
C LEU A 82 -0.59 -1.02 -5.91
N HIS A 83 -0.69 -1.00 -7.24
CA HIS A 83 -1.73 -0.27 -7.95
C HIS A 83 -3.13 -0.75 -7.55
N LYS A 84 -3.34 -2.07 -7.58
CA LYS A 84 -4.63 -2.70 -7.26
C LYS A 84 -5.04 -2.41 -5.82
N VAL A 85 -4.12 -2.57 -4.87
CA VAL A 85 -4.39 -2.36 -3.44
C VAL A 85 -4.81 -0.92 -3.16
N ILE A 86 -4.09 0.06 -3.73
CA ILE A 86 -4.41 1.47 -3.52
C ILE A 86 -5.74 1.85 -4.14
N GLN A 87 -6.04 1.34 -5.34
CA GLN A 87 -7.35 1.58 -5.96
C GLN A 87 -8.49 0.99 -5.14
N LEU A 88 -8.36 -0.25 -4.67
CA LEU A 88 -9.37 -0.90 -3.83
C LEU A 88 -9.61 -0.13 -2.54
N GLN A 89 -8.55 0.34 -1.87
CA GLN A 89 -8.66 1.16 -0.67
C GLN A 89 -9.34 2.51 -0.94
N ASN A 90 -9.02 3.16 -2.05
CA ASN A 90 -9.64 4.43 -2.41
C ASN A 90 -11.13 4.28 -2.75
N LEU A 91 -11.51 3.16 -3.39
CA LEU A 91 -12.90 2.83 -3.68
C LEU A 91 -13.68 2.52 -2.40
N GLU A 92 -13.09 1.74 -1.48
CA GLU A 92 -13.70 1.40 -0.20
C GLU A 92 -14.00 2.66 0.65
N VAL A 93 -13.11 3.66 0.64
CA VAL A 93 -13.34 4.94 1.34
C VAL A 93 -14.58 5.67 0.80
N ILE A 94 -14.81 5.67 -0.52
CA ILE A 94 -16.01 6.28 -1.13
C ILE A 94 -17.25 5.45 -0.77
N GLU A 95 -17.19 4.13 -0.93
CA GLU A 95 -18.32 3.24 -0.69
C GLU A 95 -18.80 3.30 0.77
N ASN A 96 -17.86 3.31 1.72
CA ASN A 96 -18.18 3.43 3.15
C ASN A 96 -18.83 4.79 3.46
N TYR A 97 -18.38 5.86 2.80
CA TYR A 97 -19.01 7.16 2.91
C TYR A 97 -20.46 7.13 2.38
N GLU A 98 -20.69 6.55 1.21
CA GLU A 98 -22.04 6.45 0.62
C GLU A 98 -22.99 5.66 1.53
N LYS A 99 -22.56 4.49 2.03
CA LYS A 99 -23.32 3.69 2.99
C LYS A 99 -23.67 4.46 4.26
N SER A 100 -22.70 5.20 4.83
CA SER A 100 -22.93 6.01 6.03
C SER A 100 -23.94 7.12 5.79
N THR A 101 -23.93 7.72 4.60
CA THR A 101 -24.88 8.77 4.22
C THR A 101 -26.27 8.19 4.01
N GLN A 102 -26.41 7.06 3.32
CA GLN A 102 -27.69 6.38 3.12
C GLN A 102 -28.37 6.04 4.45
N ASN A 103 -27.62 5.48 5.41
CA ASN A 103 -28.14 5.12 6.73
C ASN A 103 -28.55 6.33 7.59
N GLN A 104 -28.01 7.53 7.33
CA GLN A 104 -28.46 8.77 7.98
C GLN A 104 -29.72 9.37 7.33
N MET A 105 -30.11 8.90 6.15
CA MET A 105 -31.25 9.42 5.39
C MET A 105 -32.50 8.54 5.48
N SER A 106 -32.36 7.27 5.89
CA SER A 106 -33.44 6.35 6.27
C SER A 106 -33.98 6.65 7.65
#